data_AF-A0A3M7I601-F1
#
_entry.id   AF-A0A3M7I601-F1
#
_cell.length_a   1.000
_cell.length_b   1.000
_cell.length_c   1.000
_cell.angle_alpha   90.00
_cell.angle_beta   90.00
_cell.angle_gamma   90.00
#
_symmetry.space_group_name_H-M   'P 1'
#
loop_
_entity.id
_entity.type
_entity.pdbx_description
1 polymer ?
#
loop_
_entity_poly.entity_id
_entity_poly.type
_entity_poly.pdbx_seq_one_letter_code
_entity_poly.pdbx_strand_id
1 'polypeptide(L)'
;MTPLANDASTFDGIGNGREEADKQLRFLIVGAGSRGAAYAAAIFRSGLAVVAAVIEPVPFKRQLLGSQYIWAKTGTPEHHQEFDDWKEYITFERQRRKDAAAGLPVPPGMDGVFVCVRDDLHAPVVNDLAPLGLHIMCEKPLATSLSDCLSIHRTLNAQPEPRIFAIGHVLRYSPHNMLLRHLLLEEKVVGEVLSMEHTEPIGYWHYSHSYASIHLPSSISSVGSLKQFRRSMKPREAGSATNCLSCPIRDTCLYSAPKIYDDKHLAKGITKWPIDVVNPTVPSIFEDQGKEAARSALLATLAEDYDAASTPSQDIEDRSWYGRCVWESDNDVCDDQTVTITWEDDAAVERGAKTAIFHMIAQTLAQCERRGRFYGTIGEISYDSQSITVHDFKSGETKTHKPEVPLNSHHGGGDDGLTQCFLNAVKVVKTGSMDVAEAQRHYMGCTLEDVIMSHAAVFAAEAARREKKVINWKEWWERNVVT
;
A
#
# COMPACT_ATOMS: atom_id res chain seq x y z
N MET A 1 -11.20 12.33 -20.61
CA MET A 1 -11.12 10.95 -21.11
C MET A 1 -9.79 10.37 -20.66
N THR A 2 -9.81 9.47 -19.68
CA THR A 2 -8.68 8.57 -19.42
C THR A 2 -8.77 7.43 -20.44
N PRO A 3 -7.68 6.99 -21.08
CA PRO A 3 -7.75 5.85 -21.99
C PRO A 3 -8.22 4.60 -21.27
N LEU A 4 -9.31 3.98 -21.73
CA LEU A 4 -9.66 2.62 -21.33
C LEU A 4 -8.59 1.68 -21.91
N ALA A 5 -7.98 0.86 -21.07
CA ALA A 5 -6.85 0.01 -21.44
C ALA A 5 -7.29 -1.20 -22.28
N ASN A 6 -7.57 -0.97 -23.56
CA ASN A 6 -7.89 -1.98 -24.56
C ASN A 6 -7.03 -1.77 -25.82
N ASP A 7 -5.76 -2.21 -25.76
CA ASP A 7 -5.02 -2.64 -26.95
C ASP A 7 -3.85 -3.58 -26.57
N ALA A 8 -4.21 -4.81 -26.19
CA ALA A 8 -3.26 -5.86 -25.84
C ALA A 8 -3.05 -6.82 -27.03
N SER A 9 -2.60 -6.30 -28.19
CA SER A 9 -2.29 -7.15 -29.35
C SER A 9 -1.09 -6.66 -30.16
N THR A 10 -0.28 -7.62 -30.64
CA THR A 10 0.91 -7.47 -31.51
C THR A 10 2.05 -6.58 -31.01
N PHE A 11 3.19 -7.20 -30.67
CA PHE A 11 4.48 -6.52 -30.51
C PHE A 11 5.58 -7.30 -31.24
N ASP A 12 5.46 -7.38 -32.57
CA ASP A 12 6.51 -7.90 -33.45
C ASP A 12 7.46 -6.76 -33.84
N GLY A 13 8.70 -6.79 -33.36
CA GLY A 13 9.70 -5.79 -33.70
C GLY A 13 10.95 -5.81 -32.81
N ILE A 14 11.98 -6.57 -33.22
CA ILE A 14 13.30 -6.50 -32.59
C ILE A 14 14.02 -5.24 -33.11
N GLY A 15 13.89 -4.14 -32.37
CA GLY A 15 14.61 -2.89 -32.60
C GLY A 15 16.09 -2.94 -32.19
N ASN A 16 16.85 -1.90 -32.53
CA ASN A 16 18.26 -1.77 -32.17
C ASN A 16 18.43 -1.45 -30.67
N GLY A 17 18.44 -2.50 -29.84
CA GLY A 17 18.50 -2.47 -28.37
C GLY A 17 19.76 -1.90 -27.70
N ARG A 18 20.41 -0.88 -28.31
CA ARG A 18 21.37 0.02 -27.66
C ARG A 18 20.87 1.47 -27.58
N GLU A 19 20.11 1.97 -28.56
CA GLU A 19 19.57 3.34 -28.54
C GLU A 19 18.27 3.51 -27.73
N GLU A 20 17.63 2.40 -27.36
CA GLU A 20 16.43 2.39 -26.51
C GLU A 20 16.78 2.32 -25.02
N ALA A 21 17.89 1.67 -24.67
CA ALA A 21 18.31 1.44 -23.29
C ALA A 21 18.59 2.75 -22.52
N ASP A 22 19.18 3.75 -23.18
CA ASP A 22 19.44 5.09 -22.60
C ASP A 22 18.18 5.98 -22.51
N LYS A 23 17.05 5.56 -23.10
CA LYS A 23 15.78 6.32 -23.11
C LYS A 23 14.73 5.78 -22.14
N GLN A 24 14.92 4.55 -21.64
CA GLN A 24 14.00 3.91 -20.70
C GLN A 24 14.10 4.55 -19.31
N LEU A 25 12.98 4.69 -18.58
CA LEU A 25 12.99 5.33 -17.27
C LEU A 25 13.71 4.46 -16.23
N ARG A 26 14.41 5.08 -15.28
CA ARG A 26 15.25 4.38 -14.28
C ARG A 26 14.75 4.61 -12.87
N PHE A 27 14.42 3.53 -12.15
CA PHE A 27 13.89 3.59 -10.80
C PHE A 27 14.73 2.85 -9.76
N LEU A 28 14.76 3.45 -8.57
CA LEU A 28 15.31 2.90 -7.33
C LEU A 28 14.19 2.18 -6.55
N ILE A 29 14.44 0.98 -6.02
CA ILE A 29 13.59 0.36 -4.98
C ILE A 29 14.25 0.55 -3.62
N VAL A 30 13.53 1.09 -2.64
CA VAL A 30 13.98 1.17 -1.24
C VAL A 30 13.07 0.30 -0.39
N GLY A 31 13.63 -0.78 0.17
CA GLY A 31 12.89 -1.90 0.77
C GLY A 31 12.54 -2.97 -0.27
N ALA A 32 13.25 -4.11 -0.23
CA ALA A 32 13.07 -5.26 -1.12
C ALA A 32 12.17 -6.35 -0.48
N GLY A 33 11.25 -5.95 0.40
CA GLY A 33 10.18 -6.81 0.90
C GLY A 33 9.09 -7.09 -0.14
N SER A 34 8.02 -7.78 0.27
CA SER A 34 6.92 -8.21 -0.60
C SER A 34 6.35 -7.08 -1.49
N ARG A 35 6.19 -5.86 -0.97
CA ARG A 35 5.73 -4.70 -1.77
C ARG A 35 6.78 -4.21 -2.78
N GLY A 36 8.04 -4.04 -2.37
CA GLY A 36 9.13 -3.66 -3.28
C GLY A 36 9.32 -4.67 -4.41
N ALA A 37 9.23 -5.96 -4.12
CA ALA A 37 9.25 -7.02 -5.13
C ALA A 37 8.03 -6.99 -6.07
N ALA A 38 6.82 -6.71 -5.55
CA ALA A 38 5.62 -6.56 -6.37
C ALA A 38 5.73 -5.38 -7.35
N TYR A 39 6.23 -4.22 -6.90
CA TYR A 39 6.47 -3.07 -7.77
C TYR A 39 7.63 -3.28 -8.74
N ALA A 40 8.74 -3.91 -8.32
CA ALA A 40 9.82 -4.28 -9.23
C ALA A 40 9.32 -5.17 -10.38
N ALA A 41 8.46 -6.14 -10.07
CA ALA A 41 7.82 -7.00 -11.05
C ALA A 41 6.81 -6.25 -11.95
N ALA A 42 6.08 -5.26 -11.42
CA ALA A 42 5.15 -4.42 -12.20
C ALA A 42 5.91 -3.45 -13.13
N ILE A 43 7.02 -2.86 -12.67
CA ILE A 43 7.95 -2.05 -13.47
C ILE A 43 8.45 -2.89 -14.65
N PHE A 44 8.97 -4.10 -14.37
CA PHE A 44 9.45 -5.03 -15.39
C PHE A 44 8.35 -5.41 -16.40
N ARG A 45 7.14 -5.76 -15.93
CA ARG A 45 5.99 -6.07 -16.80
C ARG A 45 5.55 -4.91 -17.69
N SER A 46 5.76 -3.65 -17.25
CA SER A 46 5.30 -2.47 -18.00
C SER A 46 6.07 -2.23 -19.31
N GLY A 47 7.33 -2.66 -19.40
CA GLY A 47 8.26 -2.28 -20.48
C GLY A 47 8.65 -0.81 -20.53
N LEU A 48 8.02 0.08 -19.76
CA LEU A 48 8.26 1.53 -19.78
C LEU A 48 9.52 1.96 -19.02
N ALA A 49 9.99 1.12 -18.10
CA ALA A 49 11.00 1.46 -17.11
C ALA A 49 11.82 0.23 -16.68
N VAL A 50 13.00 0.48 -16.11
CA VAL A 50 13.84 -0.53 -15.45
C VAL A 50 13.97 -0.22 -13.97
N VAL A 51 14.07 -1.29 -13.17
CA VAL A 51 14.70 -1.19 -11.85
C VAL A 51 16.21 -1.14 -12.07
N ALA A 52 16.85 -0.08 -11.60
CA ALA A 52 18.27 0.19 -11.87
C ALA A 52 19.15 0.18 -10.62
N ALA A 53 18.55 0.27 -9.42
CA ALA A 53 19.23 0.07 -8.15
C ALA A 53 18.25 -0.38 -7.05
N VAL A 54 18.77 -1.01 -5.99
CA VAL A 54 18.01 -1.47 -4.82
C VAL A 54 18.71 -1.08 -3.51
N ILE A 55 17.93 -0.69 -2.50
CA ILE A 55 18.39 -0.42 -1.14
C ILE A 55 17.60 -1.31 -0.19
N GLU A 56 18.28 -2.16 0.57
CA GLU A 56 17.66 -3.08 1.52
C GLU A 56 18.73 -3.60 2.48
N PRO A 57 18.57 -3.46 3.81
CA PRO A 57 19.59 -3.87 4.77
C PRO A 57 19.72 -5.40 4.92
N VAL A 58 18.74 -6.21 4.51
CA VAL A 58 18.84 -7.68 4.53
C VAL A 58 19.48 -8.19 3.23
N PRO A 59 20.73 -8.69 3.23
CA PRO A 59 21.46 -8.99 1.99
C PRO A 59 20.77 -10.04 1.11
N PHE A 60 20.12 -11.05 1.72
CA PHE A 60 19.34 -12.05 1.00
C PHE A 60 18.22 -11.43 0.14
N LYS A 61 17.40 -10.53 0.70
CA LYS A 61 16.31 -9.89 -0.03
C LYS A 61 16.84 -8.99 -1.15
N ARG A 62 17.92 -8.26 -0.87
CA ARG A 62 18.57 -7.36 -1.82
C ARG A 62 19.13 -8.12 -3.03
N GLN A 63 19.84 -9.22 -2.77
CA GLN A 63 20.38 -10.10 -3.80
C GLN A 63 19.26 -10.83 -4.58
N LEU A 64 18.17 -11.24 -3.92
CA LEU A 64 17.02 -11.85 -4.58
C LEU A 64 16.33 -10.89 -5.56
N LEU A 65 16.07 -9.63 -5.17
CA LEU A 65 15.48 -8.64 -6.06
C LEU A 65 16.45 -8.24 -7.17
N GLY A 66 17.71 -7.95 -6.83
CA GLY A 66 18.71 -7.49 -7.78
C GLY A 66 19.08 -8.52 -8.85
N SER A 67 19.23 -9.79 -8.47
CA SER A 67 19.50 -10.87 -9.43
C SER A 67 18.31 -11.17 -10.36
N GLN A 68 17.07 -10.82 -9.97
CA GLN A 68 15.88 -10.94 -10.83
C GLN A 68 15.71 -9.76 -11.78
N TYR A 69 15.89 -8.52 -11.31
CA TYR A 69 15.44 -7.32 -12.04
C TYR A 69 16.55 -6.35 -12.48
N ILE A 70 17.76 -6.45 -11.92
CA ILE A 70 18.83 -5.45 -12.10
C ILE A 70 20.07 -6.06 -12.77
N TRP A 71 20.72 -7.02 -12.12
CA TRP A 71 21.95 -7.68 -12.59
C TRP A 71 21.73 -9.09 -13.15
N ALA A 72 20.49 -9.43 -13.53
CA ALA A 72 20.12 -10.71 -14.14
C ALA A 72 20.95 -11.10 -15.39
N LYS A 73 21.51 -10.11 -16.10
CA LYS A 73 22.36 -10.31 -17.29
C LYS A 73 23.86 -10.40 -16.98
N THR A 74 24.31 -9.87 -15.85
CA THR A 74 25.74 -9.82 -15.44
C THR A 74 26.08 -10.84 -14.36
N GLY A 75 25.09 -11.37 -13.64
CA GLY A 75 25.25 -12.30 -12.53
C GLY A 75 25.68 -11.64 -11.22
N THR A 76 26.39 -10.50 -11.28
CA THR A 76 26.87 -9.74 -10.13
C THR A 76 26.47 -8.26 -10.23
N PRO A 77 26.19 -7.58 -9.10
CA PRO A 77 25.92 -6.15 -9.05
C PRO A 77 27.17 -5.32 -9.37
N GLU A 78 26.95 -4.16 -9.98
CA GLU A 78 27.92 -3.07 -9.96
C GLU A 78 27.78 -2.20 -8.70
N HIS A 79 28.83 -1.46 -8.33
CA HIS A 79 28.89 -0.58 -7.15
C HIS A 79 27.81 0.53 -7.06
N HIS A 80 26.99 0.70 -8.10
CA HIS A 80 25.92 1.68 -8.19
C HIS A 80 24.52 1.06 -8.15
N GLN A 81 24.42 -0.27 -8.01
CA GLN A 81 23.18 -1.04 -8.17
C GLN A 81 22.62 -1.59 -6.85
N GLU A 82 23.42 -1.69 -5.78
CA GLU A 82 22.95 -2.11 -4.46
C GLU A 82 23.56 -1.28 -3.32
N PHE A 83 22.78 -1.07 -2.26
CA PHE A 83 23.15 -0.31 -1.06
C PHE A 83 22.53 -0.93 0.20
N ASP A 84 23.18 -0.79 1.37
CA ASP A 84 22.64 -1.25 2.66
C ASP A 84 21.68 -0.18 3.25
N ASP A 85 22.05 1.11 3.19
CA ASP A 85 21.29 2.26 3.73
C ASP A 85 21.04 3.34 2.64
N TRP A 86 19.89 4.02 2.70
CA TRP A 86 19.55 5.11 1.77
C TRP A 86 20.51 6.31 1.85
N LYS A 87 21.18 6.50 2.99
CA LYS A 87 22.22 7.52 3.22
C LYS A 87 23.49 7.23 2.41
N GLU A 88 23.80 5.97 2.14
CA GLU A 88 24.90 5.58 1.25
C GLU A 88 24.56 5.95 -0.19
N TYR A 89 23.35 5.61 -0.66
CA TYR A 89 22.87 6.03 -1.97
C TYR A 89 22.83 7.56 -2.13
N ILE A 90 22.39 8.31 -1.12
CA ILE A 90 22.42 9.78 -1.13
C ILE A 90 23.86 10.30 -1.26
N THR A 91 24.81 9.68 -0.57
CA THR A 91 26.23 10.04 -0.64
C THR A 91 26.80 9.74 -2.03
N PHE A 92 26.48 8.56 -2.58
CA PHE A 92 26.83 8.15 -3.94
C PHE A 92 26.23 9.10 -4.99
N GLU A 93 24.92 9.36 -4.98
CA GLU A 93 24.23 10.20 -5.97
C GLU A 93 24.72 11.66 -5.91
N ARG A 94 24.99 12.19 -4.71
CA ARG A 94 25.61 13.52 -4.55
C ARG A 94 27.03 13.57 -5.12
N GLN A 95 27.79 12.48 -5.06
CA GLN A 95 29.13 12.42 -5.65
C GLN A 95 29.04 12.25 -7.19
N ARG A 96 28.23 11.31 -7.66
CA ARG A 96 27.91 11.07 -9.08
C ARG A 96 27.47 12.35 -9.81
N ARG A 97 26.70 13.23 -9.16
CA ARG A 97 26.31 14.55 -9.71
C ARG A 97 27.47 15.53 -9.84
N LYS A 98 28.41 15.56 -8.89
CA LYS A 98 29.63 16.39 -9.00
C LYS A 98 30.53 15.88 -10.13
N ASP A 99 30.70 14.56 -10.21
CA ASP A 99 31.56 13.92 -11.20
C ASP A 99 30.98 14.11 -12.61
N ALA A 100 29.66 13.99 -12.78
CA ALA A 100 28.97 14.37 -14.01
C ALA A 100 29.18 15.84 -14.39
N ALA A 101 29.06 16.77 -13.43
CA ALA A 101 29.30 18.20 -13.65
C ALA A 101 30.77 18.55 -13.96
N ALA A 102 31.71 17.69 -13.53
CA ALA A 102 33.13 17.76 -13.88
C ALA A 102 33.46 17.07 -15.23
N GLY A 103 32.46 16.50 -15.93
CA GLY A 103 32.64 15.79 -17.19
C GLY A 103 33.29 14.40 -17.06
N LEU A 104 33.31 13.82 -15.86
CA LEU A 104 33.81 12.48 -15.62
C LEU A 104 32.76 11.42 -16.05
N PRO A 105 33.18 10.24 -16.51
CA PRO A 105 32.26 9.15 -16.82
C PRO A 105 31.58 8.63 -15.54
N VAL A 106 30.26 8.63 -15.54
CA VAL A 106 29.43 8.16 -14.41
C VAL A 106 28.29 7.27 -14.91
N PRO A 107 27.75 6.37 -14.07
CA PRO A 107 26.52 5.64 -14.41
C PRO A 107 25.32 6.59 -14.56
N PRO A 108 24.29 6.21 -15.34
CA PRO A 108 23.09 7.03 -15.49
C PRO A 108 22.28 7.05 -14.18
N GLY A 109 21.78 8.23 -13.83
CA GLY A 109 21.00 8.47 -12.61
C GLY A 109 19.62 7.81 -12.59
N MET A 110 18.84 8.15 -11.58
CA MET A 110 17.44 7.70 -11.41
C MET A 110 16.48 8.84 -11.77
N ASP A 111 15.34 8.49 -12.35
CA ASP A 111 14.20 9.38 -12.57
C ASP A 111 13.28 9.41 -11.34
N GLY A 112 13.19 8.28 -10.61
CA GLY A 112 12.36 8.17 -9.43
C GLY A 112 12.71 7.03 -8.49
N VAL A 113 11.91 6.91 -7.42
CA VAL A 113 12.07 5.93 -6.35
C VAL A 113 10.72 5.37 -5.92
N PHE A 114 10.69 4.07 -5.62
CA PHE A 114 9.61 3.37 -4.93
C PHE A 114 10.06 3.10 -3.49
N VAL A 115 9.43 3.75 -2.53
CA VAL A 115 9.68 3.61 -1.08
C VAL A 115 8.72 2.57 -0.53
N CYS A 116 9.25 1.43 -0.13
CA CYS A 116 8.54 0.20 0.26
C CYS A 116 9.17 -0.41 1.54
N VAL A 117 9.50 0.45 2.51
CA VAL A 117 10.11 0.09 3.79
C VAL A 117 9.04 -0.17 4.87
N ARG A 118 9.44 -0.18 6.14
CA ARG A 118 8.54 -0.24 7.31
C ARG A 118 7.87 1.13 7.51
N ASP A 119 6.62 1.15 7.98
CA ASP A 119 5.74 2.33 8.01
C ASP A 119 6.32 3.57 8.73
N ASP A 120 7.17 3.35 9.75
CA ASP A 120 7.92 4.36 10.50
C ASP A 120 9.08 4.97 9.70
N LEU A 121 9.66 4.21 8.78
CA LEU A 121 10.79 4.62 7.94
C LEU A 121 10.36 5.41 6.69
N HIS A 122 9.06 5.42 6.34
CA HIS A 122 8.55 6.21 5.20
C HIS A 122 8.93 7.69 5.30
N ALA A 123 8.72 8.31 6.46
CA ALA A 123 9.01 9.73 6.66
C ALA A 123 10.50 10.10 6.57
N PRO A 124 11.43 9.47 7.31
CA PRO A 124 12.86 9.78 7.16
C PRO A 124 13.37 9.49 5.74
N VAL A 125 12.99 8.37 5.12
CA VAL A 125 13.42 8.02 3.76
C VAL A 125 12.93 9.04 2.72
N VAL A 126 11.66 9.43 2.75
CA VAL A 126 11.10 10.42 1.81
C VAL A 126 11.72 11.81 2.04
N ASN A 127 11.91 12.22 3.30
CA ASN A 127 12.52 13.51 3.63
C ASN A 127 14.00 13.59 3.19
N ASP A 128 14.78 12.52 3.40
CA ASP A 128 16.20 12.48 3.03
C ASP A 128 16.42 12.38 1.51
N LEU A 129 15.52 11.72 0.78
CA LEU A 129 15.59 11.56 -0.68
C LEU A 129 14.99 12.73 -1.48
N ALA A 130 14.01 13.46 -0.94
CA ALA A 130 13.36 14.57 -1.65
C ALA A 130 14.34 15.64 -2.20
N PRO A 131 15.40 16.07 -1.49
CA PRO A 131 16.44 16.97 -2.03
C PRO A 131 17.24 16.44 -3.24
N LEU A 132 17.09 15.17 -3.62
CA LEU A 132 17.64 14.66 -4.88
C LEU A 132 16.75 15.01 -6.08
N GLY A 133 15.53 15.52 -5.88
CA GLY A 133 14.61 15.87 -6.95
C GLY A 133 14.13 14.66 -7.76
N LEU A 134 13.91 13.54 -7.10
CA LEU A 134 13.35 12.31 -7.69
C LEU A 134 11.82 12.35 -7.70
N HIS A 135 11.19 11.65 -8.65
CA HIS A 135 9.77 11.29 -8.54
C HIS A 135 9.58 10.18 -7.51
N ILE A 136 8.53 10.25 -6.67
CA ILE A 136 8.38 9.36 -5.50
C ILE A 136 7.05 8.62 -5.55
N MET A 137 7.09 7.29 -5.45
CA MET A 137 5.96 6.46 -5.05
C MET A 137 6.26 5.93 -3.64
N CYS A 138 5.42 6.24 -2.65
CA CYS A 138 5.54 5.71 -1.30
C CYS A 138 4.44 4.68 -1.01
N GLU A 139 4.76 3.59 -0.34
CA GLU A 139 3.74 2.71 0.21
C GLU A 139 2.87 3.40 1.27
N LYS A 140 1.71 2.80 1.54
CA LYS A 140 0.79 3.23 2.58
C LYS A 140 1.14 2.56 3.94
N PRO A 141 0.74 3.14 5.09
CA PRO A 141 0.32 4.53 5.27
C PRO A 141 1.49 5.48 5.01
N LEU A 142 1.21 6.74 4.68
CA LEU A 142 2.23 7.75 4.39
C LEU A 142 3.23 7.92 5.55
N ALA A 143 2.74 7.88 6.79
CA ALA A 143 3.52 7.73 8.01
C ALA A 143 2.61 7.26 9.15
N THR A 144 3.21 6.81 10.26
CA THR A 144 2.51 6.39 11.49
C THR A 144 2.01 7.57 12.34
N SER A 145 2.48 8.80 12.10
CA SER A 145 2.04 10.01 12.80
C SER A 145 1.60 11.14 11.86
N LEU A 146 0.71 12.01 12.35
CA LEU A 146 0.30 13.21 11.62
C LEU A 146 1.46 14.20 11.43
N SER A 147 2.29 14.38 12.47
CA SER A 147 3.50 15.21 12.43
C SER A 147 4.46 14.80 11.30
N ASP A 148 4.57 13.49 11.04
CA ASP A 148 5.44 12.95 9.99
C ASP A 148 4.82 13.08 8.60
N CYS A 149 3.50 12.89 8.46
CA CYS A 149 2.76 13.24 7.24
C CYS A 149 2.98 14.72 6.88
N LEU A 150 2.90 15.62 7.86
CA LEU A 150 3.14 17.06 7.69
C LEU A 150 4.63 17.40 7.52
N SER A 151 5.54 16.55 7.98
CA SER A 151 6.97 16.63 7.68
C SER A 151 7.22 16.38 6.19
N ILE A 152 6.73 15.25 5.67
CA ILE A 152 6.78 14.91 4.24
C ILE A 152 6.15 16.02 3.38
N HIS A 153 4.96 16.50 3.74
CA HIS A 153 4.27 17.59 3.04
C HIS A 153 5.14 18.84 2.90
N ARG A 154 5.74 19.30 4.01
CA ARG A 154 6.61 20.49 4.02
C ARG A 154 7.88 20.27 3.20
N THR A 155 8.51 19.11 3.32
CA THR A 155 9.76 18.82 2.60
C THR A 155 9.54 18.72 1.09
N LEU A 156 8.45 18.10 0.63
CA LEU A 156 8.12 18.01 -0.79
C LEU A 156 7.73 19.38 -1.37
N ASN A 157 6.92 20.17 -0.66
CA ASN A 157 6.53 21.51 -1.12
C ASN A 157 7.65 22.56 -1.00
N ALA A 158 8.74 22.25 -0.29
CA ALA A 158 9.94 23.09 -0.23
C ALA A 158 10.97 22.79 -1.34
N GLN A 159 10.71 21.84 -2.24
CA GLN A 159 11.62 21.57 -3.37
C GLN A 159 11.55 22.67 -4.43
N PRO A 160 12.67 23.03 -5.08
CA PRO A 160 12.73 24.15 -6.04
C PRO A 160 11.96 23.87 -7.33
N GLU A 161 11.69 22.60 -7.63
CA GLU A 161 10.83 22.15 -8.72
C GLU A 161 9.87 21.09 -8.18
N PRO A 162 8.59 21.08 -8.62
CA PRO A 162 7.65 20.03 -8.22
C PRO A 162 8.05 18.67 -8.82
N ARG A 163 7.61 17.59 -8.16
CA ARG A 163 7.76 16.21 -8.63
C ARG A 163 6.46 15.43 -8.45
N ILE A 164 6.15 14.54 -9.40
CA ILE A 164 5.08 13.55 -9.24
C ILE A 164 5.28 12.80 -7.93
N PHE A 165 4.23 12.79 -7.09
CA PHE A 165 4.16 12.05 -5.85
C PHE A 165 2.99 11.07 -5.89
N ALA A 166 3.24 9.82 -5.52
CA ALA A 166 2.27 8.76 -5.49
C ALA A 166 2.27 8.06 -4.13
N ILE A 167 1.09 7.55 -3.74
CA ILE A 167 0.86 6.78 -2.52
C ILE A 167 0.30 5.41 -2.89
N GLY A 168 0.60 4.37 -2.11
CA GLY A 168 0.15 2.98 -2.25
C GLY A 168 -1.36 2.70 -2.17
N HIS A 169 -2.22 3.65 -2.56
CA HIS A 169 -3.68 3.49 -2.69
C HIS A 169 -4.06 2.70 -3.96
N VAL A 170 -3.41 1.55 -4.16
CA VAL A 170 -3.41 0.74 -5.39
C VAL A 170 -4.81 0.38 -5.91
N LEU A 171 -5.77 0.23 -5.00
CA LEU A 171 -7.16 -0.12 -5.32
C LEU A 171 -7.81 0.86 -6.30
N ARG A 172 -7.46 2.16 -6.27
CA ARG A 172 -7.98 3.18 -7.19
C ARG A 172 -7.75 2.84 -8.67
N TYR A 173 -6.74 2.01 -8.96
CA TYR A 173 -6.31 1.61 -10.29
C TYR A 173 -6.68 0.16 -10.64
N SER A 174 -7.45 -0.52 -9.78
CA SER A 174 -8.05 -1.82 -10.12
C SER A 174 -9.24 -1.60 -11.07
N PRO A 175 -9.44 -2.43 -12.13
CA PRO A 175 -10.54 -2.26 -13.08
C PRO A 175 -11.92 -2.20 -12.42
N HIS A 176 -12.10 -2.90 -11.29
CA HIS A 176 -13.32 -2.82 -10.49
C HIS A 176 -13.58 -1.41 -9.96
N ASN A 177 -12.63 -0.82 -9.22
CA ASN A 177 -12.85 0.50 -8.61
C ASN A 177 -12.83 1.61 -9.67
N MET A 178 -12.10 1.43 -10.77
CA MET A 178 -12.16 2.33 -11.93
C MET A 178 -13.57 2.33 -12.57
N LEU A 179 -14.18 1.16 -12.77
CA LEU A 179 -15.56 1.06 -13.27
C LEU A 179 -16.57 1.62 -12.27
N LEU A 180 -16.43 1.33 -10.97
CA LEU A 180 -17.28 1.86 -9.92
C LEU A 180 -17.24 3.41 -9.89
N ARG A 181 -16.03 3.99 -9.98
CA ARG A 181 -15.84 5.44 -10.07
C ARG A 181 -16.45 6.03 -11.35
N HIS A 182 -16.28 5.38 -12.50
CA HIS A 182 -16.85 5.82 -13.78
C HIS A 182 -18.39 5.81 -13.74
N LEU A 183 -19.01 4.73 -13.25
CA LEU A 183 -20.46 4.63 -13.06
C LEU A 183 -21.01 5.72 -12.12
N LEU A 184 -20.30 6.03 -11.03
CA LEU A 184 -20.74 7.04 -10.05
C LEU A 184 -20.51 8.49 -10.51
N LEU A 185 -19.36 8.81 -11.11
CA LEU A 185 -18.92 10.19 -11.33
C LEU A 185 -19.05 10.69 -12.77
N GLU A 186 -19.06 9.79 -13.76
CA GLU A 186 -19.03 10.14 -15.18
C GLU A 186 -20.36 9.77 -15.86
N GLU A 187 -20.83 8.54 -15.70
CA GLU A 187 -22.16 8.10 -16.16
C GLU A 187 -23.30 8.54 -15.21
N LYS A 188 -22.96 8.89 -13.96
CA LYS A 188 -23.90 9.26 -12.88
C LYS A 188 -25.12 8.33 -12.76
N VAL A 189 -24.92 7.02 -12.78
CA VAL A 189 -26.02 6.02 -12.87
C VAL A 189 -26.98 5.97 -11.68
N VAL A 190 -26.69 6.68 -10.58
CA VAL A 190 -27.60 6.88 -9.43
C VAL A 190 -27.98 8.35 -9.23
N GLY A 191 -27.56 9.24 -10.11
CA GLY A 191 -27.61 10.69 -9.93
C GLY A 191 -26.64 11.16 -8.84
N GLU A 192 -27.07 12.11 -8.02
CA GLU A 192 -26.25 12.57 -6.88
C GLU A 192 -26.28 11.55 -5.74
N VAL A 193 -25.12 11.33 -5.11
CA VAL A 193 -24.94 10.33 -4.04
C VAL A 193 -25.34 10.94 -2.69
N LEU A 194 -26.36 10.34 -2.07
CA LEU A 194 -26.93 10.77 -0.79
C LEU A 194 -26.26 10.06 0.40
N SER A 195 -25.93 8.77 0.23
CA SER A 195 -25.28 7.97 1.26
C SER A 195 -24.43 6.86 0.67
N MET A 196 -23.36 6.47 1.36
CA MET A 196 -22.61 5.25 1.06
C MET A 196 -22.33 4.41 2.31
N GLU A 197 -22.37 3.10 2.13
CA GLU A 197 -21.89 2.09 3.08
C GLU A 197 -20.73 1.34 2.44
N HIS A 198 -19.58 1.29 3.10
CA HIS A 198 -18.45 0.47 2.71
C HIS A 198 -18.09 -0.50 3.83
N THR A 199 -18.25 -1.80 3.61
CA THR A 199 -17.58 -2.80 4.44
C THR A 199 -16.24 -3.14 3.83
N GLU A 200 -15.18 -3.03 4.64
CA GLU A 200 -13.90 -3.68 4.38
C GLU A 200 -13.81 -4.91 5.31
N PRO A 201 -14.14 -6.12 4.81
CA PRO A 201 -14.07 -7.33 5.61
C PRO A 201 -12.65 -7.89 5.47
N ILE A 202 -11.86 -7.71 6.51
CA ILE A 202 -10.40 -7.89 6.48
C ILE A 202 -10.00 -9.37 6.61
N GLY A 203 -10.89 -10.21 7.15
CA GLY A 203 -10.47 -11.39 7.90
C GLY A 203 -9.66 -10.96 9.13
N TYR A 204 -9.11 -11.89 9.91
CA TYR A 204 -8.37 -11.50 11.12
C TYR A 204 -6.92 -11.02 10.87
N TRP A 205 -6.55 -10.54 9.65
CA TRP A 205 -5.12 -10.33 9.28
C TRP A 205 -4.69 -9.33 8.14
N HIS A 206 -5.40 -8.22 7.79
CA HIS A 206 -5.02 -7.25 6.69
C HIS A 206 -5.47 -5.75 6.89
N TYR A 207 -5.27 -4.79 5.93
CA TYR A 207 -5.70 -3.34 5.85
C TYR A 207 -5.41 -2.78 4.39
N SER A 208 -5.98 -1.76 3.70
CA SER A 208 -7.11 -0.76 3.79
C SER A 208 -7.32 0.04 2.43
N HIS A 209 -8.20 1.09 2.30
CA HIS A 209 -8.13 2.39 1.48
C HIS A 209 -9.33 2.90 0.58
N SER A 210 -9.30 4.18 0.06
CA SER A 210 -10.45 5.01 -0.47
C SER A 210 -10.14 6.14 -1.53
N TYR A 211 -11.17 6.87 -2.10
CA TYR A 211 -11.21 8.34 -2.51
C TYR A 211 -12.34 8.81 -3.50
N ALA A 212 -12.75 10.09 -3.44
CA ALA A 212 -13.36 10.90 -4.54
C ALA A 212 -13.22 12.43 -4.30
N SER A 213 -13.51 13.29 -5.29
CA SER A 213 -13.19 14.74 -5.30
C SER A 213 -13.80 15.56 -4.16
N ILE A 214 -13.02 16.49 -3.59
CA ILE A 214 -13.29 17.12 -2.30
C ILE A 214 -14.51 18.05 -2.31
N HIS A 215 -15.58 17.58 -1.66
CA HIS A 215 -16.41 18.37 -0.75
C HIS A 215 -15.83 18.05 0.65
N LEU A 216 -15.43 19.04 1.46
CA LEU A 216 -14.82 18.79 2.78
C LEU A 216 -15.89 18.27 3.77
N PRO A 217 -15.60 17.24 4.59
CA PRO A 217 -16.56 16.76 5.58
C PRO A 217 -16.86 17.82 6.63
N SER A 218 -18.06 17.78 7.19
CA SER A 218 -18.49 18.63 8.30
C SER A 218 -18.07 18.01 9.63
N SER A 219 -18.31 16.70 9.79
CA SER A 219 -17.93 15.97 10.99
C SER A 219 -17.42 14.55 10.72
N ILE A 220 -16.62 14.05 11.65
CA ILE A 220 -16.15 12.66 11.71
C ILE A 220 -16.49 12.10 13.08
N SER A 221 -17.07 10.91 13.11
CA SER A 221 -17.31 10.12 14.33
C SER A 221 -16.80 8.70 14.12
N SER A 222 -16.35 8.05 15.19
CA SER A 222 -15.64 6.77 15.10
C SER A 222 -15.88 5.97 16.37
N VAL A 223 -16.34 4.74 16.23
CA VAL A 223 -16.57 3.80 17.33
C VAL A 223 -15.90 2.48 16.98
N GLY A 224 -14.97 2.04 17.83
CA GLY A 224 -14.18 0.84 17.56
C GLY A 224 -13.38 0.43 18.79
N SER A 225 -13.14 -0.87 18.93
CA SER A 225 -12.42 -1.44 20.05
C SER A 225 -11.83 -2.78 19.65
N LEU A 226 -10.67 -3.13 20.19
CA LEU A 226 -10.19 -4.51 20.14
C LEU A 226 -11.04 -5.41 21.06
N LYS A 227 -11.83 -6.29 20.45
CA LYS A 227 -12.81 -7.17 21.13
C LYS A 227 -12.24 -8.53 21.47
N GLN A 228 -11.46 -9.12 20.57
CA GLN A 228 -11.02 -10.51 20.59
C GLN A 228 -9.55 -10.67 20.99
N PHE A 229 -8.62 -9.84 20.50
CA PHE A 229 -7.17 -10.05 20.64
C PHE A 229 -6.54 -9.42 21.89
N ARG A 230 -7.28 -9.43 23.01
CA ARG A 230 -6.86 -8.88 24.31
C ARG A 230 -6.71 -9.97 25.36
N ARG A 231 -5.78 -9.83 26.31
CA ARG A 231 -5.47 -10.81 27.38
C ARG A 231 -6.69 -11.42 28.08
N SER A 232 -7.75 -10.65 28.33
CA SER A 232 -8.99 -11.11 28.97
C SER A 232 -9.85 -12.07 28.14
N MET A 233 -9.55 -12.24 26.85
CA MET A 233 -10.20 -13.17 25.92
C MET A 233 -9.35 -14.41 25.62
N LYS A 234 -8.15 -14.51 26.19
CA LYS A 234 -7.27 -15.66 26.04
C LYS A 234 -7.96 -16.92 26.59
N PRO A 235 -8.01 -18.04 25.84
CA PRO A 235 -8.53 -19.30 26.35
C PRO A 235 -7.79 -19.72 27.62
N ARG A 236 -8.51 -20.18 28.64
CA ARG A 236 -7.92 -20.59 29.94
C ARG A 236 -6.96 -21.77 29.76
N GLU A 237 -7.29 -22.60 28.79
CA GLU A 237 -6.56 -23.79 28.34
C GLU A 237 -5.20 -23.43 27.71
N ALA A 238 -5.00 -22.20 27.24
CA ALA A 238 -3.70 -21.71 26.78
C ALA A 238 -2.73 -21.37 27.94
N GLY A 239 -3.24 -21.24 29.16
CA GLY A 239 -2.46 -20.90 30.35
C GLY A 239 -1.63 -19.63 30.19
N SER A 240 -0.41 -19.64 30.74
CA SER A 240 0.56 -18.55 30.65
C SER A 240 1.35 -18.49 29.34
N ALA A 241 1.08 -19.35 28.34
CA ALA A 241 1.89 -19.43 27.12
C ALA A 241 1.90 -18.11 26.33
N THR A 242 3.10 -17.59 26.07
CA THR A 242 3.37 -16.37 25.29
C THR A 242 3.66 -16.67 23.82
N ASN A 243 4.20 -17.85 23.49
CA ASN A 243 4.46 -18.29 22.12
C ASN A 243 3.52 -19.45 21.72
N CYS A 244 3.18 -19.57 20.44
CA CYS A 244 2.29 -20.61 19.93
C CYS A 244 2.89 -22.03 19.99
N LEU A 245 4.21 -22.20 19.85
CA LEU A 245 4.85 -23.52 19.84
C LEU A 245 4.80 -24.24 21.20
N SER A 246 4.85 -23.47 22.29
CA SER A 246 4.75 -23.93 23.68
C SER A 246 3.31 -23.92 24.23
N CYS A 247 2.32 -23.48 23.44
CA CYS A 247 0.94 -23.34 23.89
C CYS A 247 0.22 -24.71 24.01
N PRO A 248 -0.42 -25.04 25.16
CA PRO A 248 -1.11 -26.33 25.31
C PRO A 248 -2.26 -26.57 24.33
N ILE A 249 -2.85 -25.50 23.77
CA ILE A 249 -3.90 -25.58 22.73
C ILE A 249 -3.40 -25.26 21.33
N ARG A 250 -2.09 -25.28 21.07
CA ARG A 250 -1.50 -25.03 19.73
C ARG A 250 -2.23 -25.77 18.61
N ASP A 251 -2.61 -27.02 18.84
CA ASP A 251 -3.13 -27.90 17.80
C ASP A 251 -4.66 -27.75 17.59
N THR A 252 -5.36 -27.03 18.48
CA THR A 252 -6.80 -26.72 18.38
C THR A 252 -7.12 -25.23 18.19
N CYS A 253 -6.21 -24.32 18.57
CA CYS A 253 -6.41 -22.88 18.49
C CYS A 253 -6.48 -22.37 17.03
N LEU A 254 -7.48 -21.53 16.74
CA LEU A 254 -7.69 -20.89 15.43
C LEU A 254 -6.52 -19.98 15.02
N TYR A 255 -5.90 -19.33 16.01
CA TYR A 255 -4.83 -18.33 15.84
C TYR A 255 -3.43 -18.92 16.06
N SER A 256 -3.30 -20.24 16.04
CA SER A 256 -2.02 -20.92 16.20
C SER A 256 -1.09 -20.64 15.02
N ALA A 257 0.02 -19.94 15.25
CA ALA A 257 0.96 -19.56 14.20
C ALA A 257 1.47 -20.76 13.37
N PRO A 258 1.84 -21.92 13.94
CA PRO A 258 2.16 -23.12 13.16
C PRO A 258 1.01 -23.56 12.25
N LYS A 259 -0.24 -23.54 12.72
CA LYS A 259 -1.40 -23.89 11.86
C LYS A 259 -1.69 -22.85 10.78
N ILE A 260 -1.26 -21.60 10.97
CA ILE A 260 -1.40 -20.53 9.99
C ILE A 260 -0.30 -20.62 8.94
N TYR A 261 0.95 -20.84 9.31
CA TYR A 261 2.09 -20.75 8.40
C TYR A 261 2.56 -22.13 7.86
N ASP A 262 2.54 -23.18 8.69
CA ASP A 262 2.87 -24.55 8.25
C ASP A 262 1.64 -25.24 7.65
N ASP A 263 0.69 -25.73 8.47
CA ASP A 263 -0.45 -26.56 8.02
C ASP A 263 -1.22 -25.97 6.82
N LYS A 264 -1.49 -24.66 6.84
CA LYS A 264 -2.27 -23.99 5.80
C LYS A 264 -1.48 -23.67 4.53
N HIS A 265 -0.16 -23.49 4.61
CA HIS A 265 0.67 -22.98 3.51
C HIS A 265 1.91 -23.84 3.24
N LEU A 266 2.97 -23.78 4.06
CA LEU A 266 4.24 -24.45 3.76
C LEU A 266 4.10 -25.98 3.68
N ALA A 267 3.23 -26.57 4.52
CA ALA A 267 2.91 -27.99 4.48
C ALA A 267 2.32 -28.44 3.12
N LYS A 268 1.72 -27.51 2.36
CA LYS A 268 1.14 -27.70 1.03
C LYS A 268 2.05 -27.25 -0.12
N GLY A 269 3.29 -26.83 0.19
CA GLY A 269 4.24 -26.29 -0.80
C GLY A 269 4.03 -24.83 -1.16
N ILE A 270 3.21 -24.07 -0.41
CA ILE A 270 3.09 -22.62 -0.59
C ILE A 270 4.22 -21.94 0.18
N THR A 271 5.26 -21.52 -0.54
CA THR A 271 6.49 -20.92 0.02
C THR A 271 6.52 -19.39 -0.03
N LYS A 272 5.71 -18.77 -0.90
CA LYS A 272 5.53 -17.31 -0.96
C LYS A 272 4.58 -16.84 0.15
N TRP A 273 4.08 -15.60 0.05
CA TRP A 273 3.16 -14.99 1.03
C TRP A 273 2.12 -15.99 1.59
N PRO A 274 1.98 -16.10 2.93
CA PRO A 274 2.60 -15.26 3.97
C PRO A 274 4.02 -15.67 4.39
N ILE A 275 4.60 -16.74 3.83
CA ILE A 275 5.78 -17.40 4.39
C ILE A 275 7.08 -16.62 4.14
N ASP A 276 7.23 -16.02 2.95
CA ASP A 276 8.33 -15.10 2.61
C ASP A 276 8.35 -13.81 3.46
N VAL A 277 7.20 -13.42 4.04
CA VAL A 277 7.08 -12.31 4.99
C VAL A 277 7.43 -12.73 6.41
N VAL A 278 7.14 -13.98 6.81
CA VAL A 278 7.55 -14.53 8.11
C VAL A 278 9.06 -14.77 8.16
N ASN A 279 9.61 -15.47 7.16
CA ASN A 279 11.04 -15.68 7.01
C ASN A 279 11.40 -15.73 5.51
N PRO A 280 12.11 -14.71 4.98
CA PRO A 280 12.36 -14.59 3.54
C PRO A 280 13.25 -15.67 2.96
N THR A 281 13.99 -16.43 3.77
CA THR A 281 14.90 -17.50 3.28
C THR A 281 14.19 -18.84 3.08
N VAL A 282 13.01 -19.04 3.67
CA VAL A 282 12.24 -20.29 3.58
C VAL A 282 11.91 -20.73 2.14
N PRO A 283 11.59 -19.84 1.17
CA PRO A 283 11.48 -20.20 -0.24
C PRO A 283 12.71 -20.91 -0.80
N SER A 284 13.90 -20.30 -0.68
CA SER A 284 15.15 -20.89 -1.19
C SER A 284 15.54 -22.15 -0.43
N ILE A 285 15.35 -22.20 0.90
CA ILE A 285 15.59 -23.43 1.67
C ILE A 285 14.65 -24.56 1.20
N PHE A 286 13.41 -24.26 0.80
CA PHE A 286 12.49 -25.26 0.25
C PHE A 286 12.93 -25.78 -1.11
N GLU A 287 13.45 -24.90 -1.97
CA GLU A 287 13.93 -25.24 -3.32
C GLU A 287 15.29 -25.98 -3.28
N ASP A 288 16.25 -25.52 -2.47
CA ASP A 288 17.61 -26.04 -2.37
C ASP A 288 17.75 -27.27 -1.46
N GLN A 289 17.01 -27.29 -0.33
CA GLN A 289 17.20 -28.26 0.77
C GLN A 289 15.93 -29.05 1.09
N GLY A 290 14.81 -28.73 0.44
CA GLY A 290 13.55 -29.45 0.55
C GLY A 290 12.69 -29.05 1.76
N LYS A 291 11.47 -29.59 1.74
CA LYS A 291 10.36 -29.20 2.64
C LYS A 291 10.70 -29.25 4.13
N GLU A 292 11.38 -30.29 4.62
CA GLU A 292 11.62 -30.43 6.08
C GLU A 292 12.70 -29.46 6.60
N ALA A 293 13.68 -29.08 5.77
CA ALA A 293 14.62 -28.01 6.10
C ALA A 293 13.90 -26.65 6.17
N ALA A 294 13.07 -26.36 5.16
CA ALA A 294 12.27 -25.14 5.11
C ALA A 294 11.29 -25.04 6.29
N ARG A 295 10.65 -26.16 6.64
CA ARG A 295 9.77 -26.29 7.81
C ARG A 295 10.51 -26.06 9.12
N SER A 296 11.73 -26.59 9.25
CA SER A 296 12.58 -26.36 10.42
C SER A 296 12.99 -24.89 10.55
N ALA A 297 13.32 -24.22 9.44
CA ALA A 297 13.64 -22.79 9.42
C ALA A 297 12.41 -21.91 9.77
N LEU A 298 11.22 -22.23 9.23
CA LEU A 298 9.99 -21.56 9.61
C LEU A 298 9.68 -21.73 11.10
N LEU A 299 9.75 -22.96 11.63
CA LEU A 299 9.48 -23.25 13.04
C LEU A 299 10.51 -22.60 13.98
N ALA A 300 11.77 -22.42 13.54
CA ALA A 300 12.76 -21.65 14.30
C ALA A 300 12.35 -20.18 14.42
N THR A 301 11.92 -19.53 13.33
CA THR A 301 11.40 -18.15 13.39
C THR A 301 10.11 -18.03 14.21
N LEU A 302 9.25 -19.06 14.17
CA LEU A 302 8.05 -19.11 15.03
C LEU A 302 8.36 -19.46 16.50
N ALA A 303 9.60 -19.81 16.85
CA ALA A 303 10.04 -19.98 18.24
C ALA A 303 10.54 -18.68 18.88
N GLU A 304 10.73 -17.62 18.09
CA GLU A 304 11.14 -16.32 18.58
C GLU A 304 10.02 -15.68 19.41
N ASP A 305 10.37 -15.21 20.62
CA ASP A 305 9.44 -14.62 21.59
C ASP A 305 10.19 -13.65 22.52
N TYR A 306 9.46 -12.74 23.18
CA TYR A 306 10.02 -11.72 24.08
C TYR A 306 9.38 -11.74 25.48
N ASP A 307 10.16 -11.36 26.50
CA ASP A 307 9.63 -11.02 27.82
C ASP A 307 9.42 -9.51 27.92
N ALA A 308 8.17 -9.08 28.06
CA ALA A 308 7.79 -7.67 28.17
C ALA A 308 8.29 -6.98 29.46
N ALA A 309 8.80 -7.74 30.44
CA ALA A 309 9.39 -7.19 31.67
C ALA A 309 10.91 -6.96 31.58
N SER A 310 11.61 -7.51 30.58
CA SER A 310 13.07 -7.47 30.49
C SER A 310 13.66 -7.21 29.09
N THR A 311 12.87 -7.37 28.02
CA THR A 311 13.29 -7.05 26.65
C THR A 311 13.10 -5.54 26.39
N PRO A 312 14.10 -4.82 25.84
CA PRO A 312 13.94 -3.41 25.48
C PRO A 312 12.80 -3.19 24.48
N SER A 313 12.03 -2.10 24.65
CA SER A 313 10.93 -1.74 23.73
C SER A 313 11.39 -1.64 22.27
N GLN A 314 12.57 -1.06 22.03
CA GLN A 314 13.16 -0.95 20.69
C GLN A 314 13.34 -2.34 20.04
N ASP A 315 13.89 -3.31 20.77
CA ASP A 315 14.12 -4.68 20.27
C ASP A 315 12.80 -5.43 19.99
N ILE A 316 11.73 -5.08 20.71
CA ILE A 316 10.37 -5.58 20.47
C ILE A 316 9.78 -4.93 19.21
N GLU A 317 9.82 -3.60 19.13
CA GLU A 317 9.21 -2.79 18.07
C GLU A 317 9.92 -2.93 16.71
N ASP A 318 11.23 -3.23 16.69
CA ASP A 318 12.00 -3.32 15.45
C ASP A 318 11.67 -4.53 14.57
N ARG A 319 10.90 -5.51 15.06
CA ARG A 319 10.58 -6.74 14.30
C ARG A 319 9.23 -7.37 14.65
N SER A 320 8.67 -8.11 13.69
CA SER A 320 7.39 -8.80 13.86
C SER A 320 7.58 -10.20 14.46
N TRP A 321 6.96 -10.45 15.62
CA TRP A 321 7.10 -11.70 16.39
C TRP A 321 6.04 -12.73 15.98
N TYR A 322 6.11 -13.23 14.75
CA TYR A 322 5.06 -14.04 14.12
C TYR A 322 4.65 -15.34 14.86
N GLY A 323 5.50 -15.86 15.74
CA GLY A 323 5.21 -17.00 16.60
C GLY A 323 4.43 -16.67 17.88
N ARG A 324 4.40 -15.40 18.28
CA ARG A 324 3.81 -14.94 19.55
C ARG A 324 2.29 -15.12 19.57
N CYS A 325 1.77 -15.38 20.75
CA CYS A 325 0.36 -15.52 21.05
C CYS A 325 -0.37 -14.19 20.84
N VAL A 326 -1.38 -14.17 19.95
CA VAL A 326 -2.17 -12.98 19.59
C VAL A 326 -2.97 -12.35 20.74
N TRP A 327 -2.95 -12.93 21.93
CA TRP A 327 -3.52 -12.36 23.15
C TRP A 327 -2.47 -11.80 24.12
N GLU A 328 -1.19 -12.07 23.89
CA GLU A 328 -0.04 -11.60 24.69
C GLU A 328 0.88 -10.62 23.95
N SER A 329 0.61 -10.42 22.65
CA SER A 329 1.12 -9.30 21.85
C SER A 329 0.66 -7.93 22.38
N ASP A 330 1.33 -6.92 21.87
CA ASP A 330 1.13 -5.47 22.02
C ASP A 330 0.04 -4.91 21.09
N ASN A 331 -0.21 -5.55 19.94
CA ASN A 331 -1.24 -5.21 18.96
C ASN A 331 -2.58 -4.71 19.58
N ASP A 332 -2.89 -3.44 19.35
CA ASP A 332 -4.09 -2.75 19.85
C ASP A 332 -5.12 -2.41 18.75
N VAL A 333 -4.86 -2.83 17.51
CA VAL A 333 -5.67 -2.56 16.31
C VAL A 333 -7.12 -3.04 16.51
N CYS A 334 -8.08 -2.23 16.08
CA CYS A 334 -9.50 -2.59 16.21
C CYS A 334 -9.87 -3.75 15.28
N ASP A 335 -10.50 -4.79 15.84
CA ASP A 335 -11.02 -5.94 15.09
C ASP A 335 -12.49 -5.75 14.66
N ASP A 336 -13.14 -4.70 15.18
CA ASP A 336 -14.43 -4.17 14.75
C ASP A 336 -14.46 -2.65 14.98
N GLN A 337 -14.57 -1.87 13.89
CA GLN A 337 -14.62 -0.41 13.91
C GLN A 337 -15.58 0.13 12.85
N THR A 338 -16.40 1.11 13.23
CA THR A 338 -17.25 1.89 12.34
C THR A 338 -16.87 3.37 12.41
N VAL A 339 -16.60 3.96 11.25
CA VAL A 339 -16.36 5.40 11.09
C VAL A 339 -17.50 5.99 10.27
N THR A 340 -18.17 7.01 10.80
CA THR A 340 -19.22 7.76 10.09
C THR A 340 -18.73 9.17 9.82
N ILE A 341 -18.72 9.56 8.55
CA ILE A 341 -18.32 10.87 8.06
C ILE A 341 -19.56 11.56 7.48
N THR A 342 -19.77 12.83 7.82
CA THR A 342 -20.91 13.65 7.36
C THR A 342 -20.46 14.85 6.56
N TRP A 343 -21.38 15.38 5.76
CA TRP A 343 -21.24 16.61 4.99
C TRP A 343 -22.58 17.35 5.01
N GLU A 344 -22.55 18.67 5.19
CA GLU A 344 -23.75 19.53 5.07
C GLU A 344 -24.04 19.88 3.60
N ASP A 345 -25.10 20.64 3.34
CA ASP A 345 -25.34 21.25 2.02
C ASP A 345 -24.34 22.38 1.75
N ASP A 346 -23.66 22.32 0.61
CA ASP A 346 -22.84 23.41 0.07
C ASP A 346 -23.55 24.05 -1.14
N ALA A 347 -24.42 25.01 -0.82
CA ALA A 347 -25.20 25.78 -1.78
C ALA A 347 -24.35 26.71 -2.67
N ALA A 348 -23.06 26.92 -2.38
CA ALA A 348 -22.20 27.75 -3.22
C ALA A 348 -21.67 27.01 -4.46
N VAL A 349 -21.70 25.66 -4.44
CA VAL A 349 -21.31 24.79 -5.56
C VAL A 349 -22.34 23.69 -5.87
N GLU A 350 -23.60 23.91 -5.45
CA GLU A 350 -24.76 23.03 -5.70
C GLU A 350 -24.56 21.57 -5.24
N ARG A 351 -23.84 21.35 -4.13
CA ARG A 351 -23.58 20.00 -3.59
C ARG A 351 -24.41 19.70 -2.35
N GLY A 352 -25.25 18.67 -2.43
CA GLY A 352 -26.06 18.24 -1.30
C GLY A 352 -25.27 17.66 -0.12
N ALA A 353 -25.91 17.69 1.04
CA ALA A 353 -25.55 16.93 2.23
C ALA A 353 -25.50 15.42 1.95
N LYS A 354 -24.61 14.71 2.65
CA LYS A 354 -24.40 13.26 2.46
C LYS A 354 -23.73 12.61 3.65
N THR A 355 -23.81 11.28 3.73
CA THR A 355 -23.16 10.46 4.77
C THR A 355 -22.31 9.35 4.15
N ALA A 356 -21.17 9.03 4.76
CA ALA A 356 -20.40 7.83 4.44
C ALA A 356 -20.13 7.02 5.72
N ILE A 357 -20.47 5.73 5.68
CA ILE A 357 -20.20 4.78 6.76
C ILE A 357 -19.15 3.79 6.27
N PHE A 358 -18.00 3.75 6.94
CA PHE A 358 -16.96 2.75 6.75
C PHE A 358 -17.01 1.76 7.92
N HIS A 359 -17.35 0.51 7.64
CA HIS A 359 -17.30 -0.59 8.60
C HIS A 359 -16.10 -1.50 8.29
N MET A 360 -15.33 -1.82 9.32
CA MET A 360 -14.13 -2.63 9.27
C MET A 360 -14.30 -3.81 10.23
N ILE A 361 -14.16 -5.04 9.73
CA ILE A 361 -14.47 -6.24 10.52
C ILE A 361 -13.50 -7.39 10.25
N ALA A 362 -12.93 -7.92 11.33
CA ALA A 362 -12.00 -9.04 11.31
C ALA A 362 -12.69 -10.42 11.23
N GLN A 363 -13.82 -10.58 11.92
CA GLN A 363 -14.49 -11.87 12.04
C GLN A 363 -15.51 -12.06 10.90
N THR A 364 -15.00 -12.50 9.74
CA THR A 364 -15.76 -12.56 8.48
C THR A 364 -15.29 -13.73 7.59
N LEU A 365 -16.20 -14.26 6.77
CA LEU A 365 -15.88 -15.21 5.68
C LEU A 365 -15.45 -14.48 4.39
N ALA A 366 -15.96 -13.27 4.18
CA ALA A 366 -15.79 -12.47 2.96
C ALA A 366 -14.43 -11.72 2.96
N GLN A 367 -13.34 -12.44 3.27
CA GLN A 367 -12.04 -11.83 3.49
C GLN A 367 -11.48 -11.18 2.22
N CYS A 368 -11.06 -9.92 2.33
CA CYS A 368 -10.60 -9.08 1.22
C CYS A 368 -11.65 -8.85 0.11
N GLU A 369 -12.89 -9.31 0.33
CA GLU A 369 -14.06 -9.05 -0.51
C GLU A 369 -14.72 -7.73 -0.06
N ARG A 370 -14.05 -6.61 -0.35
CA ARG A 370 -14.59 -5.26 -0.12
C ARG A 370 -15.94 -5.14 -0.80
N ARG A 371 -16.92 -4.62 -0.07
CA ARG A 371 -18.33 -4.61 -0.49
C ARG A 371 -19.02 -3.37 0.02
N GLY A 372 -20.13 -2.99 -0.60
CA GLY A 372 -20.84 -1.80 -0.15
C GLY A 372 -22.08 -1.46 -0.95
N ARG A 373 -22.65 -0.31 -0.59
CA ARG A 373 -23.81 0.30 -1.23
C ARG A 373 -23.58 1.79 -1.46
N PHE A 374 -24.09 2.29 -2.58
CA PHE A 374 -24.26 3.72 -2.84
C PHE A 374 -25.74 3.97 -3.10
N TYR A 375 -26.33 4.86 -2.31
CA TYR A 375 -27.71 5.29 -2.45
C TYR A 375 -27.72 6.68 -3.08
N GLY A 376 -28.35 6.83 -4.24
CA GLY A 376 -28.44 8.11 -4.95
C GLY A 376 -29.87 8.53 -5.26
N THR A 377 -30.00 9.73 -5.80
CA THR A 377 -31.30 10.36 -6.12
C THR A 377 -32.19 9.59 -7.11
N ILE A 378 -31.63 8.77 -7.99
CA ILE A 378 -32.37 8.05 -9.05
C ILE A 378 -32.00 6.55 -9.16
N GLY A 379 -31.17 6.03 -8.27
CA GLY A 379 -30.79 4.62 -8.29
C GLY A 379 -29.98 4.15 -7.07
N GLU A 380 -29.66 2.86 -7.07
CA GLU A 380 -28.80 2.20 -6.09
C GLU A 380 -27.65 1.47 -6.80
N ILE A 381 -26.45 1.48 -6.20
CA ILE A 381 -25.41 0.48 -6.49
C ILE A 381 -25.24 -0.42 -5.27
N SER A 382 -25.17 -1.73 -5.48
CA SER A 382 -24.66 -2.73 -4.52
C SER A 382 -23.49 -3.47 -5.16
N TYR A 383 -22.37 -3.62 -4.44
CA TYR A 383 -21.14 -4.19 -5.00
C TYR A 383 -20.35 -5.05 -4.01
N ASP A 384 -19.48 -5.91 -4.55
CA ASP A 384 -18.45 -6.72 -3.89
C ASP A 384 -17.16 -6.72 -4.73
N SER A 385 -16.05 -7.32 -4.27
CA SER A 385 -14.80 -7.36 -5.05
C SER A 385 -14.90 -8.02 -6.43
N GLN A 386 -16.01 -8.68 -6.78
CA GLN A 386 -16.21 -9.41 -8.04
C GLN A 386 -17.20 -8.72 -8.99
N SER A 387 -18.15 -7.94 -8.48
CA SER A 387 -19.30 -7.45 -9.24
C SER A 387 -19.88 -6.13 -8.75
N ILE A 388 -20.47 -5.37 -9.67
CA ILE A 388 -21.16 -4.09 -9.41
C ILE A 388 -22.57 -4.22 -9.98
N THR A 389 -23.59 -4.16 -9.13
CA THR A 389 -24.99 -4.21 -9.56
C THR A 389 -25.64 -2.84 -9.38
N VAL A 390 -26.14 -2.28 -10.49
CA VAL A 390 -26.83 -0.99 -10.55
C VAL A 390 -28.33 -1.24 -10.72
N HIS A 391 -29.16 -0.50 -10.00
CA HIS A 391 -30.61 -0.48 -10.17
C HIS A 391 -31.09 0.96 -10.41
N ASP A 392 -31.85 1.18 -11.49
CA ASP A 392 -32.42 2.48 -11.88
C ASP A 392 -33.87 2.57 -11.39
N PHE A 393 -34.19 3.57 -10.57
CA PHE A 393 -35.53 3.72 -9.97
C PHE A 393 -36.61 4.23 -10.94
N LYS A 394 -36.21 4.73 -12.13
CA LYS A 394 -37.09 5.31 -13.14
C LYS A 394 -37.52 4.29 -14.20
N SER A 395 -36.63 3.37 -14.59
CA SER A 395 -36.95 2.24 -15.46
C SER A 395 -37.38 1.00 -14.67
N GLY A 396 -36.89 0.83 -13.44
CA GLY A 396 -37.02 -0.40 -12.66
C GLY A 396 -36.06 -1.51 -13.12
N GLU A 397 -35.13 -1.23 -14.03
CA GLU A 397 -34.16 -2.21 -14.53
C GLU A 397 -32.98 -2.39 -13.57
N THR A 398 -32.36 -3.57 -13.61
CA THR A 398 -31.18 -3.92 -12.81
C THR A 398 -30.11 -4.52 -13.72
N LYS A 399 -28.88 -4.00 -13.62
CA LYS A 399 -27.75 -4.40 -14.47
C LYS A 399 -26.53 -4.74 -13.61
N THR A 400 -26.03 -5.96 -13.74
CA THR A 400 -24.79 -6.41 -13.08
C THR A 400 -23.61 -6.36 -14.04
N HIS A 401 -22.57 -5.65 -13.64
CA HIS A 401 -21.27 -5.60 -14.29
C HIS A 401 -20.30 -6.54 -13.57
N LYS A 402 -19.45 -7.24 -14.33
CA LYS A 402 -18.34 -8.05 -13.81
C LYS A 402 -17.04 -7.58 -14.49
N PRO A 403 -16.26 -6.69 -13.84
CA PRO A 403 -14.97 -6.24 -14.35
C PRO A 403 -14.01 -7.41 -14.53
N GLU A 404 -13.25 -7.43 -15.63
CA GLU A 404 -12.17 -8.41 -15.77
C GLU A 404 -11.02 -8.07 -14.82
N VAL A 405 -10.50 -9.11 -14.14
CA VAL A 405 -9.34 -9.01 -13.25
C VAL A 405 -8.14 -9.62 -13.99
N PRO A 406 -7.03 -8.89 -14.18
CA PRO A 406 -5.91 -9.41 -14.96
C PRO A 406 -5.29 -10.67 -14.32
N LEU A 407 -4.90 -11.63 -15.16
CA LEU A 407 -4.25 -12.87 -14.73
C LEU A 407 -2.96 -12.58 -13.96
N ASN A 408 -2.74 -13.32 -12.86
CA ASN A 408 -1.62 -13.16 -11.92
C ASN A 408 -1.51 -11.76 -11.25
N SER A 409 -2.55 -10.94 -11.32
CA SER A 409 -2.55 -9.62 -10.68
C SER A 409 -2.67 -9.68 -9.16
N HIS A 410 -2.07 -8.70 -8.51
CA HIS A 410 -2.20 -8.46 -7.08
C HIS A 410 -3.17 -7.30 -6.86
N HIS A 411 -3.93 -7.33 -5.76
CA HIS A 411 -4.99 -6.33 -5.46
C HIS A 411 -5.98 -6.09 -6.63
N GLY A 412 -6.31 -7.15 -7.36
CA GLY A 412 -7.25 -7.10 -8.50
C GLY A 412 -6.76 -6.25 -9.68
N GLY A 413 -5.43 -6.13 -9.88
CA GLY A 413 -4.83 -5.29 -10.92
C GLY A 413 -4.33 -3.93 -10.41
N GLY A 414 -4.65 -3.55 -9.17
CA GLY A 414 -4.30 -2.23 -8.63
C GLY A 414 -2.80 -1.94 -8.56
N ASP A 415 -1.97 -2.95 -8.27
CA ASP A 415 -0.51 -2.78 -8.14
C ASP A 415 0.13 -2.44 -9.51
N ASP A 416 -0.24 -3.17 -10.55
CA ASP A 416 0.15 -2.90 -11.94
C ASP A 416 -0.43 -1.56 -12.43
N GLY A 417 -1.69 -1.27 -12.11
CA GLY A 417 -2.37 -0.04 -12.49
C GLY A 417 -1.70 1.23 -11.91
N LEU A 418 -1.43 1.26 -10.60
CA LEU A 418 -0.69 2.36 -9.97
C LEU A 418 0.68 2.54 -10.63
N THR A 419 1.40 1.43 -10.83
CA THR A 419 2.74 1.45 -11.43
C THR A 419 2.69 2.04 -12.83
N GLN A 420 1.82 1.54 -13.71
CA GLN A 420 1.71 2.05 -15.08
C GLN A 420 1.29 3.52 -15.12
N CYS A 421 0.37 3.96 -14.26
CA CYS A 421 -0.01 5.36 -14.17
C CYS A 421 1.17 6.24 -13.72
N PHE A 422 1.93 5.82 -12.70
CA PHE A 422 3.07 6.59 -12.17
C PHE A 422 4.23 6.66 -13.17
N LEU A 423 4.56 5.53 -13.83
CA LEU A 423 5.57 5.49 -14.89
C LEU A 423 5.20 6.39 -16.08
N ASN A 424 3.92 6.41 -16.50
CA ASN A 424 3.47 7.32 -17.55
C ASN A 424 3.48 8.79 -17.12
N ALA A 425 3.11 9.10 -15.87
CA ALA A 425 3.21 10.46 -15.33
C ALA A 425 4.65 10.99 -15.36
N VAL A 426 5.61 10.17 -14.91
CA VAL A 426 7.04 10.50 -14.98
C VAL A 426 7.50 10.64 -16.43
N LYS A 427 7.05 9.76 -17.33
CA LYS A 427 7.38 9.80 -18.76
C LYS A 427 6.98 11.13 -19.40
N VAL A 428 5.72 11.56 -19.26
CA VAL A 428 5.23 12.80 -19.90
C VAL A 428 5.88 14.06 -19.33
N VAL A 429 6.23 14.07 -18.04
CA VAL A 429 7.00 15.16 -17.42
C VAL A 429 8.43 15.19 -17.98
N LYS A 430 9.13 14.04 -18.00
CA LYS A 430 10.51 13.94 -18.49
C LYS A 430 10.65 14.29 -19.98
N THR A 431 9.61 14.04 -20.79
CA THR A 431 9.56 14.46 -22.20
C THR A 431 9.03 15.88 -22.42
N GLY A 432 8.70 16.63 -21.37
CA GLY A 432 8.13 17.98 -21.47
C GLY A 432 6.76 18.04 -22.15
N SER A 433 6.01 16.93 -22.13
CA SER A 433 4.73 16.76 -22.82
C SER A 433 3.52 17.15 -21.97
N MET A 434 3.68 17.20 -20.65
CA MET A 434 2.75 17.77 -19.67
C MET A 434 3.55 18.42 -18.54
N ASP A 435 2.97 19.40 -17.84
CA ASP A 435 3.55 19.87 -16.57
C ASP A 435 3.32 18.86 -15.43
N VAL A 436 4.06 19.00 -14.33
CA VAL A 436 3.99 18.07 -13.19
C VAL A 436 2.61 18.05 -12.54
N ALA A 437 1.94 19.19 -12.42
CA ALA A 437 0.62 19.29 -11.79
C ALA A 437 -0.50 18.76 -12.71
N GLU A 438 -0.38 18.95 -14.03
CA GLU A 438 -1.25 18.30 -15.02
C GLU A 438 -1.08 16.78 -14.98
N ALA A 439 0.14 16.27 -15.11
CA ALA A 439 0.43 14.83 -15.09
C ALA A 439 0.03 14.18 -13.75
N GLN A 440 0.26 14.86 -12.62
CA GLN A 440 -0.22 14.43 -11.29
C GLN A 440 -1.74 14.24 -11.28
N ARG A 441 -2.51 15.26 -11.72
CA ARG A 441 -3.98 15.18 -11.76
C ARG A 441 -4.49 14.14 -12.76
N HIS A 442 -3.87 14.05 -13.93
CA HIS A 442 -4.31 13.15 -15.01
C HIS A 442 -4.06 11.67 -14.67
N TYR A 443 -2.85 11.33 -14.24
CA TYR A 443 -2.45 9.93 -14.05
C TYR A 443 -2.66 9.44 -12.61
N MET A 444 -2.46 10.27 -11.59
CA MET A 444 -2.63 9.86 -10.18
C MET A 444 -4.03 10.12 -9.63
N GLY A 445 -4.83 10.96 -10.30
CA GLY A 445 -6.20 11.29 -9.90
C GLY A 445 -6.31 12.00 -8.55
N CYS A 446 -5.20 12.47 -7.98
CA CYS A 446 -5.11 13.18 -6.71
C CYS A 446 -3.79 13.96 -6.61
N THR A 447 -3.75 15.02 -5.79
CA THR A 447 -2.54 15.78 -5.47
C THR A 447 -1.86 15.27 -4.19
N LEU A 448 -0.76 15.90 -3.75
CA LEU A 448 -0.15 15.61 -2.45
C LEU A 448 -1.09 16.00 -1.30
N GLU A 449 -1.81 17.11 -1.44
CA GLU A 449 -2.78 17.62 -0.47
C GLU A 449 -3.95 16.63 -0.26
N ASP A 450 -4.43 15.95 -1.32
CA ASP A 450 -5.40 14.85 -1.19
C ASP A 450 -4.85 13.69 -0.33
N VAL A 451 -3.56 13.36 -0.49
CA VAL A 451 -2.92 12.29 0.31
C VAL A 451 -2.85 12.71 1.78
N ILE A 452 -2.38 13.92 2.08
CA ILE A 452 -2.37 14.47 3.44
C ILE A 452 -3.79 14.51 4.02
N MET A 453 -4.78 14.94 3.24
CA MET A 453 -6.17 15.01 3.68
C MET A 453 -6.73 13.63 4.04
N SER A 454 -6.46 12.61 3.22
CA SER A 454 -6.91 11.24 3.49
C SER A 454 -6.27 10.63 4.74
N HIS A 455 -5.00 10.94 5.04
CA HIS A 455 -4.33 10.46 6.26
C HIS A 455 -4.77 11.26 7.50
N ALA A 456 -4.93 12.58 7.37
CA ALA A 456 -5.49 13.44 8.41
C ALA A 456 -6.91 12.99 8.83
N ALA A 457 -7.74 12.50 7.89
CA ALA A 457 -9.04 11.92 8.19
C ALA A 457 -8.96 10.64 9.06
N VAL A 458 -7.92 9.83 8.90
CA VAL A 458 -7.66 8.65 9.77
C VAL A 458 -7.27 9.11 11.17
N PHE A 459 -6.36 10.07 11.32
CA PHE A 459 -5.98 10.61 12.63
C PHE A 459 -7.15 11.32 13.34
N ALA A 460 -8.02 12.02 12.60
CA ALA A 460 -9.26 12.59 13.13
C ALA A 460 -10.26 11.52 13.58
N ALA A 461 -10.44 10.44 12.80
CA ALA A 461 -11.26 9.30 13.20
C ALA A 461 -10.71 8.57 14.44
N GLU A 462 -9.39 8.50 14.61
CA GLU A 462 -8.78 7.92 15.81
C GLU A 462 -8.92 8.82 17.03
N ALA A 463 -8.78 10.15 16.86
CA ALA A 463 -9.07 11.13 17.91
C ALA A 463 -10.55 11.07 18.35
N ALA A 464 -11.50 10.99 17.40
CA ALA A 464 -12.93 10.80 17.68
C ALA A 464 -13.18 9.56 18.55
N ARG A 465 -12.52 8.44 18.21
CA ARG A 465 -12.65 7.14 18.91
C ARG A 465 -12.08 7.19 20.33
N ARG A 466 -10.85 7.68 20.48
CA ARG A 466 -10.15 7.73 21.77
C ARG A 466 -10.77 8.72 22.74
N GLU A 467 -11.17 9.89 22.26
CA GLU A 467 -11.78 10.94 23.07
C GLU A 467 -13.31 10.80 23.20
N LYS A 468 -13.92 9.82 22.51
CA LYS A 468 -15.36 9.50 22.54
C LYS A 468 -16.25 10.70 22.16
N LYS A 469 -15.86 11.43 21.12
CA LYS A 469 -16.52 12.66 20.67
C LYS A 469 -16.72 12.67 19.16
N VAL A 470 -17.69 13.46 18.71
CA VAL A 470 -17.77 13.86 17.29
C VAL A 470 -16.73 14.96 17.06
N ILE A 471 -15.95 14.83 15.99
CA ILE A 471 -14.96 15.81 15.55
C ILE A 471 -15.63 16.75 14.55
N ASN A 472 -15.66 18.06 14.83
CA ASN A 472 -15.82 19.07 13.78
C ASN A 472 -14.54 19.06 12.93
N TRP A 473 -14.67 18.73 11.64
CA TRP A 473 -13.51 18.55 10.76
C TRP A 473 -12.71 19.85 10.59
N LYS A 474 -13.39 20.98 10.39
CA LYS A 474 -12.74 22.27 10.16
C LYS A 474 -11.93 22.71 11.38
N GLU A 475 -12.54 22.70 12.56
CA GLU A 475 -11.86 23.08 13.82
C GLU A 475 -10.67 22.18 14.16
N TRP A 476 -10.74 20.90 13.77
CA TRP A 476 -9.66 19.94 13.97
C TRP A 476 -8.54 20.15 12.94
N TRP A 477 -8.87 20.38 11.66
CA TRP A 477 -7.90 20.69 10.61
C TRP A 477 -7.12 21.97 10.91
N GLU A 478 -7.82 23.05 11.28
CA GLU A 478 -7.21 24.33 11.67
C GLU A 478 -6.24 24.19 12.86
N ARG A 479 -6.47 23.22 13.75
CA ARG A 479 -5.69 23.00 14.98
C ARG A 479 -4.54 21.99 14.85
N ASN A 480 -4.58 21.11 13.84
CA ASN A 480 -3.66 19.97 13.74
C ASN A 480 -2.91 19.91 12.39
N VAL A 481 -3.27 20.74 11.40
CA VAL A 481 -2.71 20.70 10.03
C VAL A 481 -2.24 22.07 9.52
N VAL A 482 -2.89 23.16 9.94
CA VAL A 482 -2.57 24.53 9.48
C VAL A 482 -1.53 25.23 10.37
N THR A 483 -1.42 24.81 11.64
CA THR A 483 -0.46 25.27 12.67
C THR A 483 0.85 24.50 12.62
#